data_AF-A0A2M9TZX5-F1
#
_entry.id   AF-A0A2M9TZX5-F1
#
_cell.length_a   1.000
_cell.length_b   1.000
_cell.length_c   1.000
_cell.angle_alpha   90.00
_cell.angle_beta   90.00
_cell.angle_gamma   90.00
#
_symmetry.space_group_name_H-M   'P 1'
#
loop_
_entity.id
_entity.type
_entity.pdbx_description
1 polymer ?
#
loop_
_entity_poly.entity_id
_entity_poly.type
_entity_poly.pdbx_seq_one_letter_code
_entity_poly.pdbx_strand_id
1 'polypeptide(L)'
;MKITSSLLFSLFIVVPSMAVAQSKHQQEAQAINEAKVTLVQAIEAAESETGAKAVEVDFERENNVWGYEVKTLKPGTKYELFIDANTGQVISRKEKQKQ
;
A
#
# COMPACT_ATOMS: atom_id res chain seq x y z
N MET A 1 36.61 -28.42 -33.77
CA MET A 1 35.24 -28.95 -33.64
C MET A 1 35.31 -30.31 -32.95
N LYS A 2 34.81 -30.40 -31.71
CA LYS A 2 34.32 -31.61 -31.01
C LYS A 2 33.85 -31.19 -29.62
N ILE A 3 32.53 -31.04 -29.53
CA ILE A 3 31.70 -30.64 -28.41
C ILE A 3 31.38 -31.89 -27.59
N THR A 4 31.66 -31.89 -26.29
CA THR A 4 31.07 -32.84 -25.33
C THR A 4 30.84 -32.11 -24.00
N SER A 5 29.80 -31.29 -23.95
CA SER A 5 29.33 -30.70 -22.69
C SER A 5 28.17 -31.55 -22.17
N SER A 6 28.49 -32.47 -21.25
CA SER A 6 27.49 -33.22 -20.50
C SER A 6 27.08 -32.37 -19.30
N LEU A 7 25.95 -31.68 -19.40
CA LEU A 7 25.27 -31.09 -18.25
C LEU A 7 24.00 -31.88 -17.97
N LEU A 8 24.12 -32.89 -17.11
CA LEU A 8 22.98 -33.50 -16.43
C LEU A 8 22.64 -32.60 -15.22
N PHE A 9 21.65 -31.74 -15.38
CA PHE A 9 20.97 -31.09 -14.24
C PHE A 9 19.59 -31.72 -14.10
N SER A 10 19.51 -32.77 -13.28
CA SER A 10 18.23 -33.27 -12.76
C SER A 10 17.81 -32.46 -11.53
N LEU A 11 16.50 -32.46 -11.25
CA LEU A 11 15.82 -32.01 -10.01
C LEU A 11 15.57 -30.49 -9.99
N PHE A 12 14.34 -29.99 -9.82
CA PHE A 12 13.26 -30.42 -8.92
C PHE A 12 11.87 -30.21 -9.55
N ILE A 13 10.98 -31.18 -9.38
CA ILE A 13 9.53 -30.93 -9.39
C ILE A 13 9.16 -30.47 -7.98
N VAL A 14 8.59 -29.27 -7.83
CA VAL A 14 7.70 -28.99 -6.69
C VAL A 14 6.45 -28.28 -7.20
N VAL A 15 5.42 -29.11 -7.40
CA VAL A 15 4.00 -28.98 -6.98
C VAL A 15 3.35 -27.58 -7.04
N PRO A 16 2.18 -27.43 -7.70
CA PRO A 16 1.55 -26.14 -7.98
C PRO A 16 1.21 -25.42 -6.69
N SER A 17 1.55 -24.12 -6.60
CA SER A 17 1.01 -23.26 -5.56
C SER A 17 -0.50 -23.31 -5.67
N MET A 18 -1.11 -24.06 -4.75
CA MET A 18 -2.51 -23.91 -4.38
C MET A 18 -2.78 -22.42 -4.35
N ALA A 19 -3.82 -21.98 -5.05
CA ALA A 19 -4.34 -20.65 -4.95
C ALA A 19 -4.43 -20.29 -3.47
N VAL A 20 -3.43 -19.57 -2.96
CA VAL A 20 -3.45 -19.05 -1.61
C VAL A 20 -4.56 -18.02 -1.71
N ALA A 21 -5.75 -18.40 -1.27
CA ALA A 21 -6.76 -17.45 -0.84
C ALA A 21 -6.17 -16.75 0.39
N GLN A 22 -5.12 -15.97 0.16
CA GLN A 22 -4.34 -15.28 1.18
C GLN A 22 -5.31 -14.25 1.72
N SER A 23 -5.66 -14.40 2.99
CA SER A 23 -6.67 -13.54 3.59
C SER A 23 -6.23 -12.08 3.45
N LYS A 24 -7.18 -11.15 3.27
CA LYS A 24 -6.88 -9.72 3.12
C LYS A 24 -5.92 -9.24 4.22
N HIS A 25 -6.15 -9.65 5.46
CA HIS A 25 -5.31 -9.35 6.61
C HIS A 25 -3.86 -9.82 6.47
N GLN A 26 -3.60 -11.01 5.90
CA GLN A 26 -2.23 -11.47 5.66
C GLN A 26 -1.53 -10.66 4.58
N GLN A 27 -2.24 -10.30 3.51
CA GLN A 27 -1.69 -9.45 2.44
C GLN A 27 -1.40 -8.04 2.97
N GLU A 28 -2.32 -7.48 3.74
CA GLU A 28 -2.20 -6.15 4.35
C GLU A 28 -1.03 -6.10 5.36
N ALA A 29 -0.90 -7.12 6.22
CA ALA A 29 0.22 -7.25 7.14
C ALA A 29 1.57 -7.39 6.42
N GLN A 30 1.63 -8.08 5.28
CA GLN A 30 2.85 -8.13 4.48
C GLN A 30 3.14 -6.78 3.83
N ALA A 31 2.14 -6.17 3.21
CA ALA A 31 2.28 -4.89 2.51
C ALA A 31 2.66 -3.74 3.45
N ILE A 32 2.13 -3.70 4.68
CA ILE A 32 2.51 -2.68 5.66
C ILE A 32 3.96 -2.85 6.16
N ASN A 33 4.46 -4.10 6.22
CA ASN A 33 5.86 -4.36 6.54
C ASN A 33 6.81 -3.98 5.38
N GLU A 34 6.33 -4.01 4.15
CA GLU A 34 7.09 -3.62 2.95
C GLU A 34 6.98 -2.12 2.63
N ALA A 35 6.07 -1.40 3.29
CA ALA A 35 5.85 0.02 3.08
C ALA A 35 7.12 0.83 3.39
N LYS A 36 7.47 1.76 2.49
CA LYS A 36 8.63 2.65 2.63
C LYS A 36 8.26 3.94 3.36
N VAL A 37 7.00 4.31 3.29
CA VAL A 37 6.42 5.46 3.97
C VAL A 37 5.84 5.00 5.30
N THR A 38 6.21 5.69 6.36
CA THR A 38 5.67 5.44 7.70
C THR A 38 4.29 6.07 7.87
N LEU A 39 3.51 5.57 8.82
CA LEU A 39 2.24 6.16 9.22
C LEU A 39 2.38 7.66 9.57
N VAL A 40 3.44 8.04 10.28
CA VAL A 40 3.70 9.44 10.67
C VAL A 40 3.92 10.32 9.45
N GLN A 41 4.73 9.88 8.49
CA GLN A 41 4.96 10.62 7.24
C GLN A 41 3.69 10.79 6.42
N ALA A 42 2.83 9.76 6.37
CA ALA A 42 1.54 9.86 5.68
C ALA A 42 0.61 10.87 6.38
N ILE A 43 0.57 10.86 7.72
CA ILE A 43 -0.19 11.85 8.50
C ILE A 43 0.32 13.27 8.22
N GLU A 44 1.64 13.49 8.30
CA GLU A 44 2.25 14.80 8.05
C GLU A 44 1.96 15.31 6.64
N ALA A 45 2.07 14.44 5.63
CA ALA A 45 1.72 14.76 4.25
C ALA A 45 0.24 15.15 4.12
N ALA A 46 -0.68 14.39 4.73
CA ALA A 46 -2.10 14.67 4.70
C ALA A 46 -2.47 16.00 5.38
N GLU A 47 -1.88 16.27 6.55
CA GLU A 47 -2.11 17.53 7.28
C GLU A 47 -1.55 18.72 6.52
N SER A 48 -0.33 18.60 5.98
CA SER A 48 0.29 19.66 5.16
C SER A 48 -0.52 19.97 3.90
N GLU A 49 -1.07 18.94 3.26
CA GLU A 49 -1.83 19.06 2.01
C GLU A 49 -3.20 19.72 2.19
N THR A 50 -3.80 19.58 3.39
CA THR A 50 -5.18 20.03 3.65
C THR A 50 -5.28 21.24 4.59
N GLY A 51 -4.24 21.49 5.38
CA GLY A 51 -4.28 22.41 6.52
C GLY A 51 -5.24 21.95 7.64
N ALA A 52 -5.67 20.69 7.61
CA ALA A 52 -6.58 20.08 8.58
C ALA A 52 -5.82 19.11 9.49
N LYS A 53 -6.49 18.59 10.52
CA LYS A 53 -5.90 17.61 11.45
C LYS A 53 -6.34 16.19 11.14
N ALA A 54 -5.40 15.25 11.16
CA ALA A 54 -5.71 13.84 10.96
C ALA A 54 -6.56 13.32 12.13
N VAL A 55 -7.62 12.59 11.80
CA VAL A 55 -8.56 12.01 12.78
C VAL A 55 -8.66 10.50 12.67
N GLU A 56 -8.28 9.94 11.53
CA GLU A 56 -8.33 8.51 11.23
C GLU A 56 -7.31 8.19 10.15
N VAL A 57 -6.67 7.01 10.25
CA VAL A 57 -5.80 6.49 9.21
C VAL A 57 -6.02 5.00 9.07
N ASP A 58 -6.26 4.57 7.84
CA ASP A 58 -6.36 3.17 7.46
C ASP A 58 -5.24 2.81 6.48
N PHE A 59 -4.80 1.55 6.47
CA PHE A 59 -3.86 1.04 5.47
C PHE A 59 -4.60 0.09 4.54
N GLU A 60 -4.72 0.43 3.26
CA GLU A 60 -5.54 -0.34 2.34
C GLU A 60 -4.99 -0.34 0.92
N ARG A 61 -5.66 -1.11 0.05
CA ARG A 61 -5.32 -1.22 -1.37
C ARG A 61 -6.43 -0.63 -2.22
N GLU A 62 -6.16 0.51 -2.86
CA GLU A 62 -7.04 1.12 -3.86
C GLU A 62 -6.38 1.00 -5.23
N ASN A 63 -7.11 0.56 -6.27
CA ASN A 63 -6.61 0.47 -7.65
C ASN A 63 -5.25 -0.25 -7.80
N ASN A 64 -5.05 -1.33 -7.02
CA ASN A 64 -3.82 -2.12 -7.01
C ASN A 64 -2.58 -1.41 -6.43
N VAL A 65 -2.78 -0.29 -5.73
CA VAL A 65 -1.74 0.45 -5.01
C VAL A 65 -2.03 0.34 -3.51
N TRP A 66 -1.02 -0.06 -2.73
CA TRP A 66 -1.09 -0.02 -1.27
C TRP A 66 -0.78 1.39 -0.78
N GLY A 67 -1.58 1.88 0.16
CA GLY A 67 -1.48 3.25 0.63
C GLY A 67 -2.17 3.46 1.97
N TYR A 68 -1.95 4.64 2.52
CA TYR A 68 -2.64 5.13 3.70
C TYR A 68 -3.84 5.95 3.27
N GLU A 69 -5.05 5.57 3.68
CA GLU A 69 -6.21 6.45 3.64
C GLU A 69 -6.20 7.31 4.91
N VAL A 70 -5.80 8.57 4.79
CA VAL A 70 -5.79 9.53 5.91
C VAL A 70 -7.02 10.41 5.83
N LYS A 71 -7.86 10.37 6.86
CA LYS A 71 -9.00 11.28 7.00
C LYS A 71 -8.57 12.48 7.84
N THR A 72 -8.72 13.68 7.30
CA THR A 72 -8.42 14.94 8.02
C THR A 72 -9.67 15.80 8.19
N LEU A 73 -9.70 16.59 9.25
CA LEU A 73 -10.84 17.43 9.61
C LEU A 73 -10.39 18.85 9.98
N LYS A 74 -11.10 19.83 9.41
CA LYS A 74 -11.12 21.22 9.87
C LYS A 74 -12.58 21.70 9.99
N PRO A 75 -12.87 22.84 10.62
CA PRO A 75 -14.25 23.27 10.82
C PRO A 75 -15.07 23.25 9.53
N GLY A 76 -16.14 22.45 9.50
CA GLY A 76 -17.05 22.32 8.37
C GLY A 76 -16.59 21.43 7.20
N THR A 77 -15.34 20.93 7.20
CA THR A 77 -14.78 20.20 6.05
C THR A 77 -13.97 18.99 6.47
N LYS A 78 -14.35 17.82 5.94
CA LYS A 78 -13.59 16.57 6.04
C LYS A 78 -12.88 16.30 4.72
N TYR A 79 -11.63 15.88 4.77
CA TYR A 79 -10.90 15.36 3.63
C TYR A 79 -10.58 13.88 3.82
N GLU A 80 -10.56 13.13 2.72
CA GLU A 80 -10.08 11.75 2.65
C GLU A 80 -8.95 11.75 1.61
N LEU A 81 -7.72 11.42 2.02
CA LEU A 81 -6.53 11.40 1.18
C LEU A 81 -6.00 9.98 1.08
N PHE A 82 -5.69 9.51 -0.12
CA PHE A 82 -4.98 8.25 -0.31
C PHE A 82 -3.52 8.55 -0.66
N ILE A 83 -2.61 8.08 0.19
CA ILE A 83 -1.18 8.34 0.12
C ILE A 83 -0.46 7.05 -0.22
N ASP A 84 0.27 7.04 -1.32
CA ASP A 84 1.02 5.87 -1.78
C ASP A 84 2.09 5.45 -0.74
N ALA A 85 2.05 4.20 -0.29
CA ALA A 85 2.91 3.70 0.78
C ALA A 85 4.38 3.50 0.38
N ASN A 86 4.73 3.64 -0.91
CA ASN A 86 6.10 3.54 -1.41
C ASN A 86 6.73 4.90 -1.65
N THR A 87 5.95 5.88 -2.10
CA THR A 87 6.44 7.19 -2.58
C THR A 87 6.04 8.36 -1.69
N GLY A 88 4.99 8.22 -0.88
CA GLY A 88 4.47 9.27 0.00
C GLY A 88 3.63 10.31 -0.73
N GLN A 89 3.35 10.09 -2.02
CA GLN A 89 2.56 11.00 -2.82
C GLN A 89 1.07 10.82 -2.53
N VAL A 90 0.36 11.94 -2.46
CA VAL A 90 -1.11 11.96 -2.44
C VAL A 90 -1.58 11.62 -3.86
N ILE A 91 -2.21 10.46 -4.02
CA ILE A 91 -2.70 9.99 -5.32
C ILE A 91 -4.22 10.10 -5.46
N SER A 92 -4.93 10.32 -4.36
CA SER A 92 -6.37 10.62 -4.35
C SER A 92 -6.70 11.60 -3.22
N ARG A 93 -7.67 12.49 -3.48
CA ARG A 93 -8.20 13.44 -2.49
C ARG A 93 -9.69 13.62 -2.72
N LYS A 94 -10.49 13.47 -1.66
CA LYS A 94 -11.92 13.77 -1.65
C LYS A 94 -12.22 14.80 -0.56
N GLU A 95 -13.03 15.80 -0.88
CA GLU A 95 -13.54 16.79 0.08
C GLU A 95 -15.02 16.50 0.35
N LYS A 96 -15.42 16.52 1.62
CA LYS A 96 -16.82 16.42 2.05
C LYS A 96 -17.12 17.56 3.02
N GLN A 97 -18.04 18.43 2.63
CA GLN A 97 -18.54 19.50 3.49
C GLN A 97 -19.67 18.98 4.38
N LYS A 98 -19.61 19.29 5.67
CA LYS A 98 -20.67 18.93 6.61
C LYS A 98 -21.77 19.99 6.45
N GLN A 99 -22.84 19.63 5.74
CA GLN A 99 -24.05 20.44 5.60
C GLN A 99 -24.84 20.50 6.90
#